data_AF-A0A924Q1Z4-F1
#
_entry.id   AF-A0A924Q1Z4-F1
#
_cell.length_a   1.000
_cell.length_b   1.000
_cell.length_c   1.000
_cell.angle_alpha   90.00
_cell.angle_beta   90.00
_cell.angle_gamma   90.00
#
_symmetry.space_group_name_H-M   'P 1'
#
loop_
_entity.id
_entity.type
_entity.pdbx_description
1 polymer ?
#
loop_
_entity_poly.entity_id
_entity_poly.type
_entity_poly.pdbx_seq_one_letter_code
_entity_poly.pdbx_strand_id
1 'polypeptide(L)'
;MSHREVDLWALQVDSGEGMLGAAGFSQMIVATDGSMARLTTIPPKSFVKIKPKLSTSASRDPLKRREDALQAVIVQQLMDENRIEQRGKLPSVRDA
;
A
#
# COMPACT_ATOMS: atom_id res chain seq x y z
N MET A 1 31.00 -2.49 12.14
CA MET A 1 29.61 -2.79 12.54
C MET A 1 28.87 -3.27 11.30
N SER A 2 28.49 -4.55 11.24
CA SER A 2 27.96 -5.17 10.02
C SER A 2 26.59 -4.57 9.65
N HIS A 3 26.51 -3.97 8.46
CA HIS A 3 25.24 -3.77 7.77
C HIS A 3 24.65 -5.16 7.54
N ARG A 4 23.53 -5.48 8.18
CA ARG A 4 22.70 -6.60 7.76
C ARG A 4 22.10 -6.19 6.42
N GLU A 5 22.79 -6.52 5.33
CA GLU A 5 22.19 -6.59 4.01
C GLU A 5 21.03 -7.56 4.13
N VAL A 6 19.82 -7.02 4.24
CA VAL A 6 18.61 -7.84 4.24
C VAL A 6 18.50 -8.38 2.83
N ASP A 7 18.79 -9.65 2.67
CA ASP A 7 18.71 -10.35 1.40
C ASP A 7 17.22 -10.41 0.99
N LEU A 8 16.81 -9.49 0.13
CA LEU A 8 15.42 -9.29 -0.30
C LEU A 8 15.11 -10.23 -1.46
N TRP A 9 14.61 -11.42 -1.14
CA TRP A 9 14.09 -12.35 -2.14
C TRP A 9 12.59 -12.11 -2.36
N ALA A 10 12.19 -11.86 -3.61
CA ALA A 10 10.79 -11.74 -3.98
C ALA A 10 10.08 -13.10 -3.83
N LEU A 11 9.21 -13.20 -2.82
CA LEU A 11 8.32 -14.35 -2.64
C LEU A 11 6.96 -13.99 -3.23
N GLN A 12 6.51 -14.79 -4.21
CA GLN A 12 5.16 -14.67 -4.75
C GLN A 12 4.16 -15.13 -3.67
N VAL A 13 3.19 -14.27 -3.37
CA VAL A 13 2.07 -14.61 -2.49
C VAL A 13 0.85 -14.93 -3.34
N ASP A 14 -0.01 -15.83 -2.88
CA ASP A 14 -1.20 -16.26 -3.64
C ASP A 14 -2.12 -15.10 -4.04
N SER A 15 -2.13 -14.02 -3.26
CA SER A 15 -2.87 -12.78 -3.57
C SER A 15 -2.12 -11.81 -4.49
N GLY A 16 -0.93 -12.19 -4.98
CA GLY A 16 0.01 -11.33 -5.70
C GLY A 16 -0.50 -10.88 -7.07
N GLU A 17 -1.23 -11.75 -7.77
CA GLU A 17 -1.87 -11.38 -9.05
C GLU A 17 -2.89 -10.23 -8.87
N GLY A 18 -3.62 -10.23 -7.76
CA GLY A 18 -4.56 -9.15 -7.41
C GLY A 18 -3.87 -7.81 -7.09
N MET A 19 -2.58 -7.83 -6.75
CA MET A 19 -1.76 -6.63 -6.59
C MET A 19 -1.20 -6.13 -7.93
N LEU A 20 -0.80 -7.05 -8.82
CA LEU A 20 -0.18 -6.73 -10.12
C LEU A 20 -1.18 -6.18 -11.15
N GLY A 21 -2.44 -6.64 -11.11
CA GLY A 21 -3.48 -6.19 -12.04
C GLY A 21 -4.22 -4.90 -11.62
N ALA A 22 -3.90 -4.33 -10.46
CA ALA A 22 -4.60 -3.16 -9.94
C ALA A 22 -4.07 -1.86 -10.58
N ALA A 23 -4.96 -0.94 -10.95
CA ALA A 23 -4.57 0.38 -11.46
C ALA A 23 -3.64 1.08 -10.47
N GLY A 24 -2.51 1.63 -10.91
CA GLY A 24 -1.58 2.30 -9.99
C GLY A 24 -2.25 3.45 -9.22
N PHE A 25 -1.94 3.57 -7.94
CA PHE A 25 -2.31 4.69 -7.09
C PHE A 25 -1.10 5.62 -6.94
N SER A 26 -1.28 6.92 -7.19
CA SER A 26 -0.23 7.92 -7.00
C SER A 26 -0.74 9.13 -6.23
N GLN A 27 -0.03 9.52 -5.18
CA GLN A 27 -0.36 10.67 -4.34
C GLN A 27 0.91 11.41 -3.92
N MET A 28 0.84 12.74 -3.82
CA MET A 28 1.88 13.54 -3.18
C MET A 28 1.73 13.46 -1.66
N ILE A 29 2.81 13.11 -0.98
CA ILE A 29 2.92 13.13 0.47
C ILE A 29 3.78 14.33 0.84
N VAL A 30 3.29 15.13 1.78
CA VAL A 30 3.98 16.30 2.31
C VAL A 30 4.28 16.03 3.78
N ALA A 31 5.56 16.07 4.14
CA ALA A 31 6.00 15.95 5.52
C ALA A 31 5.79 17.27 6.28
N THR A 32 5.91 17.22 7.60
CA THR A 32 5.68 18.39 8.47
C THR A 32 6.72 19.50 8.29
N ASP A 33 7.90 19.17 7.74
CA ASP A 33 8.96 20.12 7.38
C ASP A 33 8.77 20.72 5.96
N GLY A 34 7.68 20.35 5.26
CA GLY A 34 7.40 20.78 3.90
C GLY A 34 8.11 19.97 2.82
N SER A 35 8.91 18.97 3.17
CA SER A 35 9.48 18.05 2.18
C SER A 35 8.37 17.23 1.51
N MET A 36 8.53 16.99 0.20
CA MET A 36 7.51 16.34 -0.61
C MET A 36 8.05 15.09 -1.29
N ALA A 37 7.26 14.03 -1.29
CA ALA A 37 7.53 12.79 -2.01
C ALA A 37 6.30 12.33 -2.77
N ARG A 38 6.49 11.74 -3.96
CA ARG A 38 5.41 11.06 -4.68
C ARG A 38 5.38 9.60 -4.27
N LEU A 39 4.30 9.19 -3.61
CA LEU A 39 4.03 7.78 -3.33
C LEU A 39 3.34 7.16 -4.55
N THR A 40 3.89 6.07 -5.07
CA THR A 40 3.23 5.23 -6.09
C THR A 40 3.09 3.82 -5.53
N THR A 41 1.87 3.30 -5.46
CA THR A 41 1.56 1.99 -4.86
C THR A 41 0.27 1.40 -5.46
N ILE A 42 -0.21 0.29 -4.93
CA ILE A 42 -1.51 -0.30 -5.29
C ILE A 42 -2.69 0.55 -4.79
N PRO A 43 -3.90 0.44 -5.37
CA PRO A 43 -5.09 1.11 -4.88
C PRO A 43 -5.36 0.81 -3.40
N PRO A 44 -5.70 1.83 -2.60
CA PRO A 44 -6.10 1.64 -1.20
C PRO A 44 -7.23 0.61 -1.03
N LYS A 45 -8.24 0.62 -1.91
CA LYS A 45 -9.30 -0.40 -1.95
C LYS A 45 -8.77 -1.82 -2.15
N SER A 46 -7.78 -2.00 -3.02
CA SER A 46 -7.16 -3.30 -3.26
C SER A 46 -6.32 -3.72 -2.07
N PHE A 47 -5.57 -2.78 -1.47
CA PHE A 47 -4.76 -3.00 -0.29
C PHE A 47 -5.60 -3.55 0.88
N VAL A 48 -6.73 -2.91 1.20
CA VAL A 48 -7.62 -3.34 2.30
C VAL A 48 -8.25 -4.71 2.02
N LYS A 49 -8.46 -5.10 0.76
CA LYS A 49 -8.96 -6.45 0.42
C LYS A 49 -7.92 -7.55 0.53
N ILE A 50 -6.64 -7.22 0.32
CA ILE A 50 -5.55 -8.18 0.19
C ILE A 50 -4.86 -8.42 1.53
N LYS A 51 -4.55 -7.36 2.27
CA LYS A 51 -3.79 -7.43 3.53
C LYS A 51 -4.43 -8.30 4.63
N PRO A 52 -5.76 -8.30 4.84
CA PRO A 52 -6.40 -9.23 5.76
C PRO A 52 -6.29 -10.70 5.33
N LYS A 53 -6.29 -10.98 4.02
CA LYS A 53 -6.10 -12.36 3.52
C LYS A 53 -4.66 -12.82 3.78
N LEU A 54 -3.70 -11.93 3.59
CA LEU A 54 -2.28 -12.19 3.88
C LEU A 54 -2.03 -12.42 5.37
N SER A 55 -2.69 -11.68 6.27
CA SER A 55 -2.53 -11.86 7.71
C SER A 55 -3.02 -13.22 8.21
N THR A 56 -3.99 -13.81 7.52
CA THR A 56 -4.52 -15.15 7.84
C THR A 56 -3.77 -16.31 7.17
N SER A 57 -2.81 -16.02 6.29
CA SER A 57 -2.09 -17.08 5.57
C SER A 57 -1.15 -17.87 6.49
N ALA A 58 -1.20 -19.20 6.39
CA ALA A 58 -0.37 -20.12 7.18
C ALA A 58 1.13 -19.94 6.93
N SER A 59 1.51 -19.56 5.70
CA SER A 59 2.90 -19.31 5.30
C SER A 59 3.41 -17.90 5.66
N ARG A 60 2.55 -17.03 6.21
CA ARG A 60 2.93 -15.67 6.60
C ARG A 60 3.76 -15.68 7.87
N ASP A 61 4.86 -14.92 7.86
CA ASP A 61 5.67 -14.62 9.05
C ASP A 61 4.77 -14.13 10.20
N PRO A 62 4.80 -14.79 11.38
CA PRO A 62 3.96 -14.44 12.52
C PRO A 62 4.05 -12.96 12.94
N LEU A 63 5.24 -12.33 12.84
CA LEU A 63 5.42 -10.93 13.20
C LEU A 63 4.68 -10.01 12.22
N LYS A 64 4.69 -10.37 10.93
CA LYS A 64 4.06 -9.58 9.87
C LYS A 64 2.53 -9.74 9.82
N ARG A 65 1.97 -10.83 10.36
CA ARG A 65 0.51 -11.06 10.37
C ARG A 65 -0.25 -9.94 11.08
N ARG A 66 0.22 -9.56 12.28
CA ARG A 66 -0.42 -8.48 13.06
C ARG A 66 -0.30 -7.13 12.36
N GLU A 67 0.87 -6.85 11.80
CA GLU A 67 1.12 -5.62 11.04
C GLU A 67 0.21 -5.51 9.82
N ASP A 68 0.07 -6.59 9.04
CA ASP A 68 -0.81 -6.60 7.86
C ASP A 68 -2.27 -6.31 8.22
N ALA A 69 -2.77 -6.90 9.31
CA ALA A 69 -4.12 -6.65 9.80
C ALA A 69 -4.32 -5.20 10.24
N LEU A 70 -3.39 -4.65 11.03
CA LEU A 70 -3.46 -3.26 11.51
C LEU A 70 -3.35 -2.25 10.36
N GLN A 71 -2.47 -2.52 9.38
CA GLN A 71 -2.34 -1.68 8.20
C GLN A 71 -3.64 -1.62 7.40
N ALA A 72 -4.35 -2.75 7.25
CA ALA A 72 -5.64 -2.75 6.57
C ALA A 72 -6.70 -1.90 7.30
N VAL A 73 -6.73 -1.95 8.63
CA VAL A 73 -7.65 -1.13 9.44
C VAL A 73 -7.32 0.36 9.31
N ILE A 74 -6.05 0.73 9.40
CA ILE A 74 -5.62 2.14 9.27
C ILE A 74 -5.97 2.68 7.89
N VAL A 75 -5.67 1.94 6.83
CA VAL A 75 -5.97 2.38 5.46
C VAL A 75 -7.48 2.51 5.24
N GLN A 76 -8.29 1.59 5.77
CA GLN A 76 -9.75 1.69 5.71
C GLN A 76 -10.26 2.95 6.43
N GLN A 77 -9.79 3.22 7.65
CA GLN A 77 -10.16 4.42 8.39
C GLN A 77 -9.79 5.71 7.62
N LEU A 78 -8.59 5.78 7.05
CA LEU A 78 -8.17 6.94 6.27
C LEU A 78 -9.01 7.14 4.99
N MET A 79 -9.51 6.06 4.40
CA MET A 79 -10.45 6.14 3.28
C MET A 79 -11.82 6.65 3.73
N ASP A 80 -12.32 6.17 4.87
CA ASP A 80 -13.61 6.58 5.44
C ASP A 80 -13.60 8.06 5.86
N GLU A 81 -12.46 8.56 6.33
CA GLU A 81 -12.23 9.97 6.66
C GLU A 81 -11.95 10.84 5.42
N ASN A 82 -11.98 10.29 4.20
CA ASN A 82 -11.58 10.96 2.95
C ASN A 82 -10.16 11.57 2.96
N ARG A 83 -9.25 11.06 3.80
CA ARG A 83 -7.84 11.48 3.84
C ARG A 83 -7.01 10.84 2.73
N ILE A 84 -7.50 9.75 2.13
CA ILE A 84 -6.91 9.12 0.95
C ILE A 84 -7.98 9.07 -0.15
N GLU A 85 -7.90 9.99 -1.09
CA GLU A 85 -8.82 10.07 -2.23
C GLU A 85 -8.55 8.96 -3.25
N GLN A 86 -9.59 8.45 -3.89
CA GLN A 86 -9.46 7.38 -4.90
C GLN A 86 -9.24 7.87 -6.33
N ARG A 87 -8.83 9.13 -6.51
CA ARG A 87 -8.66 9.74 -7.85
C ARG A 87 -7.50 9.08 -8.59
N GLY A 88 -7.80 8.01 -9.32
CA GLY A 88 -6.88 7.31 -10.22
C GLY A 88 -6.55 8.04 -11.53
N LYS A 89 -6.83 9.34 -11.65
CA LYS A 89 -6.43 10.16 -12.80
C LYS A 89 -6.39 11.62 -12.39
N LEU A 90 -5.20 12.25 -12.39
CA LEU A 90 -5.15 13.70 -12.45
C LEU A 90 -5.80 14.13 -13.78
N PRO A 91 -6.65 15.18 -13.81
CA PRO A 91 -7.04 15.78 -15.07
C PRO A 91 -5.76 16.19 -15.81
N SER A 92 -5.68 15.77 -17.07
CA SER A 92 -4.63 16.22 -17.97
C SER A 92 -4.72 17.74 -18.08
N VAL A 93 -3.58 18.43 -18.00
CA VAL A 93 -3.45 19.90 -18.18
C VAL A 93 -3.98 20.39 -19.55
N ARG A 94 -4.47 19.48 -20.40
CA ARG A 94 -5.09 19.78 -21.70
C ARG A 94 -6.60 20.06 -21.65
N ASP A 95 -7.23 19.94 -20.47
CA ASP A 95 -8.68 20.14 -20.31
C ASP A 95 -9.03 21.44 -19.54
N ALA A 96 -8.12 22.43 -19.51
CA ALA A 96 -8.31 23.74 -18.90
C ALA A 96 -8.18 24.86 -19.95
#